data_AF-A0A0M3K741-F1
#
_entry.id   AF-A0A0M3K741-F1
#
_cell.length_a   1.000
_cell.length_b   1.000
_cell.length_c   1.000
_cell.angle_alpha   90.00
_cell.angle_beta   90.00
_cell.angle_gamma   90.00
#
_symmetry.space_group_name_H-M   'P 1'
#
loop_
_entity.id
_entity.type
_entity.pdbx_description
1 polymer ?
#
loop_
_entity_poly.entity_id
_entity_poly.type
_entity_poly.pdbx_seq_one_letter_code
_entity_poly.pdbx_strand_id
1 'polypeptide(L)'
;MGEQSEDDFELDYDPSGAPDVLERLQFVSGTKEDFASMVQASYESDHWVRKFRDYDCYRKMFGDEKIHYIVAKTKYSEFVGTCICFEMEKMCFVGIYYVIPKYRSKGVGKKLFSETVTDALKQQYNIGLHAVKAMSTIYEKELGFDKKANWLVDTVQISDINFEKLNDLKTSKTVKGVRDVEFEKLVQYDVSVNKTKRESYVRHWAFERNDSVCKVFLVALLLTDNKKHRFKYKR
;
A
#
# COMPACT_ATOMS: atom_id res chain seq x y z
N MET A 1 46.50 17.37 -19.26
CA MET A 1 45.34 16.85 -20.01
C MET A 1 45.62 15.37 -20.24
N GLY A 2 45.00 14.51 -19.44
CA GLY A 2 45.10 13.06 -19.58
C GLY A 2 43.67 12.54 -19.61
N GLU A 3 43.30 11.94 -20.73
CA GLU A 3 42.04 11.22 -20.92
C GLU A 3 42.14 9.89 -20.16
N GLN A 4 41.16 9.63 -19.28
CA GLN A 4 40.92 8.30 -18.73
C GLN A 4 39.72 7.71 -19.45
N SER A 5 39.96 6.55 -20.03
CA SER A 5 39.02 5.66 -20.72
C SER A 5 37.88 5.23 -19.80
N GLU A 6 36.65 5.39 -20.27
CA GLU A 6 35.47 4.72 -19.73
C GLU A 6 35.57 3.23 -20.12
N ASP A 7 35.77 2.37 -19.12
CA ASP A 7 35.62 0.92 -19.28
C ASP A 7 34.13 0.61 -19.47
N ASP A 8 33.75 0.41 -20.72
CA ASP A 8 32.47 -0.17 -21.12
C ASP A 8 32.37 -1.62 -20.60
N PHE A 9 31.61 -1.80 -19.51
CA PHE A 9 31.15 -3.12 -19.08
C PHE A 9 29.96 -3.54 -19.97
N GLU A 10 30.24 -3.83 -21.24
CA GLU A 10 29.30 -4.56 -22.10
C GLU A 10 29.12 -5.98 -21.55
N LEU A 11 27.96 -6.24 -20.97
CA LEU A 11 27.53 -7.61 -20.67
C LEU A 11 27.17 -8.29 -22.00
N ASP A 12 28.02 -9.22 -22.42
CA ASP A 12 27.81 -10.12 -23.55
C ASP A 12 26.36 -10.66 -23.59
N TYR A 13 25.60 -10.20 -24.58
CA TYR A 13 24.28 -10.71 -24.90
C TYR A 13 24.45 -11.99 -25.75
N ASP A 14 24.33 -13.16 -25.13
CA ASP A 14 24.21 -14.45 -25.82
C ASP A 14 22.75 -14.67 -26.26
N PRO A 15 22.43 -14.66 -27.58
CA PRO A 15 21.08 -14.80 -28.09
C PRO A 15 20.56 -16.26 -28.11
N SER A 16 21.34 -17.25 -27.64
CA SER A 16 21.11 -18.66 -28.01
C SER A 16 20.94 -19.67 -26.86
N GLY A 17 20.96 -19.27 -25.59
CA GLY A 17 20.85 -20.26 -24.50
C GLY A 17 20.55 -19.77 -23.08
N ALA A 18 20.08 -18.53 -22.90
CA ALA A 18 19.76 -18.02 -21.57
C ALA A 18 18.46 -18.67 -21.02
N PRO A 19 18.51 -19.46 -19.91
CA PRO A 19 17.29 -19.94 -19.26
C PRO A 19 16.34 -18.78 -18.96
N ASP A 20 15.04 -19.01 -19.14
CA ASP A 20 13.97 -18.04 -18.88
C ASP A 20 14.24 -17.39 -17.52
N VAL A 21 14.10 -16.06 -17.45
CA VAL A 21 14.35 -15.32 -16.21
C VAL A 21 13.58 -15.92 -15.04
N LEU A 22 12.38 -16.46 -15.30
CA LEU A 22 11.58 -17.15 -14.29
C LEU A 22 12.26 -18.40 -13.71
N GLU A 23 12.99 -19.17 -14.50
CA GLU A 23 13.68 -20.40 -14.05
C GLU A 23 14.84 -20.11 -13.09
N ARG A 24 15.35 -18.87 -13.11
CA ARG A 24 16.46 -18.41 -12.25
C ARG A 24 16.00 -17.78 -10.94
N LEU A 25 14.68 -17.63 -10.76
CA LEU A 25 14.09 -16.98 -9.60
C LEU A 25 13.44 -18.00 -8.67
N GLN A 26 13.53 -17.72 -7.38
CA GLN A 26 12.84 -18.45 -6.32
C GLN A 26 11.68 -17.59 -5.83
N PHE A 27 10.50 -18.20 -5.72
CA PHE A 27 9.29 -17.57 -5.19
C PHE A 27 9.00 -18.20 -3.82
N VAL A 28 9.16 -17.42 -2.77
CA VAL A 28 9.13 -17.91 -1.38
C VAL A 28 8.28 -17.00 -0.50
N SER A 29 7.89 -17.51 0.66
CA SER A 29 7.25 -16.68 1.69
C SER A 29 8.15 -15.52 2.09
N GLY A 30 7.58 -14.32 2.12
CA GLY A 30 8.32 -13.11 2.43
C GLY A 30 8.60 -12.91 3.91
N THR A 31 9.70 -12.24 4.21
CA THR A 31 10.10 -11.87 5.58
C THR A 31 10.07 -10.36 5.81
N LYS A 32 10.35 -9.93 7.05
CA LYS A 32 10.48 -8.51 7.37
C LYS A 32 11.65 -7.85 6.64
N GLU A 33 12.74 -8.59 6.43
CA GLU A 33 13.92 -8.14 5.71
C GLU A 33 13.58 -7.92 4.23
N ASP A 34 12.79 -8.81 3.64
CA ASP A 34 12.30 -8.65 2.27
C ASP A 34 11.39 -7.43 2.12
N PHE A 35 10.60 -7.14 3.16
CA PHE A 35 9.78 -5.94 3.18
C PHE A 35 10.67 -4.69 3.19
N ALA A 36 11.76 -4.72 3.96
CA ALA A 36 12.73 -3.63 3.95
C ALA A 36 13.41 -3.46 2.59
N SER A 37 13.80 -4.56 1.93
CA SER A 37 14.32 -4.52 0.56
C SER A 37 13.31 -3.93 -0.43
N MET A 38 12.02 -4.29 -0.29
CA MET A 38 10.95 -3.71 -1.10
C MET A 38 10.81 -2.20 -0.85
N VAL A 39 10.82 -1.75 0.40
CA VAL A 39 10.72 -0.32 0.74
C VAL A 39 11.87 0.46 0.10
N GLN A 40 13.10 -0.05 0.20
CA GLN A 40 14.27 0.60 -0.39
C GLN A 40 14.17 0.65 -1.92
N ALA A 41 13.95 -0.50 -2.57
CA ALA A 41 13.92 -0.59 -4.02
C ALA A 41 12.78 0.25 -4.63
N SER A 42 11.59 0.21 -4.02
CA SER A 42 10.43 0.97 -4.51
C SER A 42 10.57 2.49 -4.28
N TYR A 43 11.31 2.91 -3.26
CA TYR A 43 11.66 4.31 -3.08
C TYR A 43 12.66 4.79 -4.15
N GLU A 44 13.70 3.99 -4.40
CA GLU A 44 14.73 4.31 -5.39
C GLU A 44 14.17 4.41 -6.81
N SER A 45 13.30 3.48 -7.22
CA SER A 45 12.82 3.42 -8.60
C SER A 45 11.49 4.12 -8.87
N ASP A 46 10.58 4.18 -7.89
CA ASP A 46 9.22 4.67 -8.08
C ASP A 46 8.80 5.69 -6.99
N HIS A 47 9.74 6.09 -6.12
CA HIS A 47 9.54 7.08 -5.05
C HIS A 47 8.40 6.76 -4.08
N TRP A 48 8.16 5.47 -3.84
CA TRP A 48 7.17 5.04 -2.85
C TRP A 48 7.57 5.49 -1.44
N VAL A 49 6.67 6.22 -0.76
CA VAL A 49 6.92 6.75 0.60
C VAL A 49 6.42 5.77 1.67
N ARG A 50 6.98 4.57 1.67
CA ARG A 50 6.68 3.53 2.68
C ARG A 50 7.62 3.62 3.88
N LYS A 51 7.23 3.02 5.01
CA LYS A 51 8.08 2.93 6.21
C LYS A 51 8.35 1.48 6.55
N PHE A 52 9.57 1.18 7.02
CA PHE A 52 9.96 -0.18 7.42
C PHE A 52 9.01 -0.80 8.47
N ARG A 53 8.45 0.03 9.37
CA ARG A 53 7.49 -0.40 10.41
C ARG A 53 6.07 -0.64 9.90
N ASP A 54 5.78 -0.37 8.63
CA ASP A 54 4.49 -0.69 8.02
C ASP A 54 4.17 -2.19 8.16
N TYR A 55 5.18 -3.06 7.96
CA TYR A 55 5.01 -4.51 8.03
C TYR A 55 4.63 -5.00 9.43
N ASP A 56 5.31 -4.52 10.47
CA ASP A 56 4.96 -4.84 11.87
C ASP A 56 3.52 -4.43 12.18
N CYS A 57 3.06 -3.32 11.60
CA CYS A 57 1.70 -2.86 11.76
C CYS A 57 0.69 -3.75 11.04
N TYR A 58 1.00 -4.19 9.81
CA TYR A 58 0.14 -5.14 9.10
C TYR A 58 -0.03 -6.44 9.89
N ARG A 59 1.07 -7.00 10.42
CA ARG A 59 1.02 -8.22 11.25
C ARG A 59 0.13 -8.06 12.46
N LYS A 60 0.27 -6.96 13.20
CA LYS A 60 -0.61 -6.66 14.35
C LYS A 60 -2.07 -6.45 13.94
N MET A 61 -2.31 -5.86 12.77
CA MET A 61 -3.65 -5.57 12.29
C MET A 61 -4.42 -6.82 11.84
N PHE A 62 -3.76 -7.69 11.10
CA PHE A 62 -4.40 -8.80 10.40
C PHE A 62 -4.14 -10.18 11.03
N GLY A 63 -3.03 -10.35 11.75
CA GLY A 63 -2.50 -11.68 12.07
C GLY A 63 -1.66 -12.23 10.92
N ASP A 64 -0.78 -13.19 11.22
CA ASP A 64 0.13 -13.78 10.22
C ASP A 64 -0.62 -14.64 9.21
N GLU A 65 -1.72 -15.25 9.62
CA GLU A 65 -2.55 -16.14 8.81
C GLU A 65 -3.35 -15.41 7.72
N LYS A 66 -3.53 -14.09 7.86
CA LYS A 66 -4.30 -13.25 6.92
C LYS A 66 -3.40 -12.40 6.02
N ILE A 67 -2.10 -12.62 6.05
CA ILE A 67 -1.12 -11.92 5.23
C ILE A 67 -0.50 -12.92 4.25
N HIS A 68 -0.99 -12.90 3.02
CA HIS A 68 -0.43 -13.68 1.93
C HIS A 68 0.73 -12.90 1.33
N TYR A 69 1.97 -13.34 1.56
CA TYR A 69 3.17 -12.58 1.22
C TYR A 69 4.18 -13.45 0.49
N ILE A 70 4.35 -13.20 -0.81
CA ILE A 70 5.33 -13.87 -1.66
C ILE A 70 6.38 -12.88 -2.15
N VAL A 71 7.63 -13.34 -2.17
CA VAL A 71 8.80 -12.60 -2.65
C VAL A 71 9.49 -13.42 -3.73
N ALA A 72 9.91 -12.74 -4.80
CA ALA A 72 10.79 -13.28 -5.81
C ALA A 72 12.23 -12.90 -5.46
N LYS A 73 13.13 -13.88 -5.49
CA LYS A 73 14.56 -13.69 -5.23
C LYS A 73 15.42 -14.38 -6.30
N THR A 74 16.64 -13.90 -6.50
CA THR A 74 17.63 -14.63 -7.29
C THR A 74 18.13 -15.86 -6.50
N LYS A 75 18.85 -16.78 -7.16
CA LYS A 75 19.54 -17.90 -6.48
C LYS A 75 20.54 -17.47 -5.39
N TYR A 76 20.95 -16.20 -5.40
CA TYR A 76 21.84 -15.60 -4.39
C TYR A 76 21.06 -14.83 -3.31
N SER A 77 19.74 -15.05 -3.22
CA SER A 77 18.84 -14.39 -2.27
C SER A 77 18.67 -12.88 -2.46
N GLU A 78 19.04 -12.33 -3.62
CA GLU A 78 18.81 -10.92 -3.91
C GLU A 78 17.33 -10.67 -4.21
N PHE A 79 16.78 -9.60 -3.64
CA PHE A 79 15.38 -9.21 -3.83
C PHE A 79 15.09 -8.81 -5.28
N VAL A 80 13.98 -9.31 -5.83
CA VAL A 80 13.53 -9.01 -7.20
C VAL A 80 12.16 -8.35 -7.24
N GLY A 81 11.26 -8.76 -6.37
CA GLY A 81 9.90 -8.22 -6.31
C GLY A 81 9.03 -8.93 -5.28
N THR A 82 7.83 -8.42 -5.06
CA THR A 82 6.88 -8.99 -4.12
C THR A 82 5.43 -8.70 -4.48
N CYS A 83 4.52 -9.55 -3.99
CA CYS A 83 3.10 -9.27 -3.86
C CYS A 83 2.63 -9.61 -2.43
N ILE A 84 1.91 -8.68 -1.79
CA ILE A 84 1.29 -8.84 -0.47
C ILE A 84 -0.22 -8.61 -0.61
N CYS A 85 -1.00 -9.61 -0.20
CA CYS A 85 -2.45 -9.58 -0.15
C CYS A 85 -2.94 -9.77 1.28
N PHE A 86 -3.86 -8.90 1.71
CA PHE A 86 -4.46 -8.91 3.04
C PHE A 86 -5.85 -9.51 2.97
N GLU A 87 -6.10 -10.54 3.77
CA GLU A 87 -7.43 -11.11 3.94
C GLU A 87 -8.25 -10.29 4.95
N MET A 88 -9.42 -9.83 4.52
CA MET A 88 -10.38 -9.08 5.32
C MET A 88 -11.71 -9.83 5.38
N GLU A 89 -12.61 -9.41 6.27
CA GLU A 89 -13.87 -10.13 6.52
C GLU A 89 -14.71 -10.43 5.27
N LYS A 90 -14.69 -9.55 4.27
CA LYS A 90 -15.57 -9.65 3.08
C LYS A 90 -14.82 -9.65 1.74
N MET A 91 -13.51 -9.46 1.77
CA MET A 91 -12.68 -9.33 0.57
C MET A 91 -11.22 -9.55 0.90
N CYS A 92 -10.41 -9.80 -0.11
CA CYS A 92 -8.96 -9.68 -0.01
C CYS A 92 -8.48 -8.42 -0.73
N PHE A 93 -7.37 -7.84 -0.28
CA PHE A 93 -6.83 -6.61 -0.85
C PHE A 93 -5.33 -6.73 -1.11
N VAL A 94 -4.92 -6.62 -2.37
CA VAL A 94 -3.50 -6.54 -2.75
C VAL A 94 -3.01 -5.13 -2.44
N GLY A 95 -2.34 -4.98 -1.30
CA GLY A 95 -1.87 -3.68 -0.82
C GLY A 95 -0.47 -3.31 -1.30
N ILE A 96 0.35 -4.30 -1.67
CA ILE A 96 1.71 -4.12 -2.16
C ILE A 96 1.92 -5.07 -3.33
N TYR A 97 2.33 -4.52 -4.48
CA TYR A 97 2.69 -5.31 -5.65
C TYR A 97 3.78 -4.56 -6.42
N TYR A 98 4.98 -5.11 -6.41
CA TYR A 98 6.18 -4.42 -6.89
C TYR A 98 7.17 -5.39 -7.53
N VAL A 99 7.81 -4.96 -8.62
CA VAL A 99 8.90 -5.66 -9.28
C VAL A 99 9.96 -4.62 -9.63
N ILE A 100 11.23 -4.92 -9.36
CA ILE A 100 12.35 -4.04 -9.74
C ILE A 100 12.33 -3.83 -11.27
N PRO A 101 12.56 -2.60 -11.78
CA PRO A 101 12.45 -2.27 -13.20
C PRO A 101 13.08 -3.27 -14.17
N LYS A 102 14.32 -3.72 -13.91
CA LYS A 102 15.05 -4.66 -14.80
C LYS A 102 14.43 -6.06 -14.94
N TYR A 103 13.47 -6.41 -14.09
CA TYR A 103 12.73 -7.68 -14.13
C TYR A 103 11.26 -7.52 -14.57
N ARG A 104 10.81 -6.29 -14.87
CA ARG A 104 9.46 -6.04 -15.40
C ARG A 104 9.32 -6.59 -16.82
N SER A 105 8.09 -6.88 -17.22
CA SER A 105 7.75 -7.45 -18.54
C SER A 105 8.37 -8.83 -18.85
N LYS A 106 8.90 -9.52 -17.83
CA LYS A 106 9.48 -10.88 -17.93
C LYS A 106 8.64 -11.94 -17.20
N GLY A 107 7.33 -11.71 -17.07
CA GLY A 107 6.41 -12.62 -16.37
C GLY A 107 6.49 -12.64 -14.83
N VAL A 108 7.54 -12.08 -14.22
CA VAL A 108 7.78 -12.12 -12.76
C VAL A 108 6.59 -11.62 -11.94
N GLY A 109 6.00 -10.49 -12.33
CA GLY A 109 4.84 -9.93 -11.64
C GLY A 109 3.63 -10.87 -11.67
N LYS A 110 3.33 -11.45 -12.84
CA LYS A 110 2.21 -12.37 -13.01
C LYS A 110 2.36 -13.60 -12.11
N LYS A 111 3.59 -14.14 -12.02
CA LYS A 111 3.91 -15.27 -11.13
C LYS A 111 3.78 -14.88 -9.65
N LEU A 112 4.32 -13.73 -9.24
CA LEU A 112 4.12 -13.19 -7.88
C LEU A 112 2.63 -13.07 -7.53
N PHE A 113 1.83 -12.52 -8.44
CA PHE A 113 0.40 -12.37 -8.22
C PHE A 113 -0.32 -13.71 -8.09
N SER A 114 -0.03 -14.69 -8.95
CA SER A 114 -0.69 -16.00 -8.89
C SER A 114 -0.32 -16.81 -7.64
N GLU A 115 0.92 -16.69 -7.16
CA GLU A 115 1.37 -17.35 -5.92
C GLU A 115 0.77 -16.68 -4.68
N THR A 116 0.63 -15.35 -4.68
CA THR A 116 0.03 -14.61 -3.56
C THR A 116 -1.50 -14.70 -3.54
N VAL A 117 -2.15 -14.58 -4.70
CA VAL A 117 -3.61 -14.59 -4.86
C VAL A 117 -4.02 -15.93 -5.46
N THR A 118 -4.10 -16.93 -4.58
CA THR A 118 -4.43 -18.30 -4.94
C THR A 118 -5.87 -18.45 -5.43
N ASP A 119 -6.16 -19.55 -6.12
CA ASP A 119 -7.53 -19.81 -6.60
C ASP A 119 -8.51 -20.06 -5.45
N ALA A 120 -8.04 -20.59 -4.31
CA ALA A 120 -8.85 -20.70 -3.11
C ALA A 120 -9.33 -19.32 -2.61
N LEU A 121 -8.44 -18.32 -2.59
CA LEU A 121 -8.82 -16.95 -2.23
C LEU A 121 -9.81 -16.34 -3.21
N LYS A 122 -9.61 -16.54 -4.52
CA LYS A 122 -10.52 -16.02 -5.56
C LYS A 122 -11.91 -16.66 -5.51
N GLN A 123 -12.00 -17.93 -5.09
CA GLN A 123 -13.28 -18.62 -4.93
C GLN A 123 -14.05 -18.12 -3.71
N GLN A 124 -13.34 -17.71 -2.65
CA GLN A 124 -13.95 -17.28 -1.40
C GLN A 124 -14.20 -15.78 -1.32
N TYR A 125 -13.37 -14.96 -1.98
CA TYR A 125 -13.35 -13.50 -1.81
C TYR A 125 -13.26 -12.75 -3.13
N ASN A 126 -13.88 -11.57 -3.15
CA ASN A 126 -13.51 -10.54 -4.13
C ASN A 126 -12.09 -10.03 -3.83
N ILE A 127 -11.28 -9.84 -4.86
CA ILE A 127 -9.92 -9.32 -4.73
C ILE A 127 -9.92 -7.85 -5.19
N GLY A 128 -9.46 -6.94 -4.33
CA GLY A 128 -9.29 -5.52 -4.65
C GLY A 128 -7.83 -5.10 -4.69
N LEU A 129 -7.54 -4.02 -5.41
CA LEU A 129 -6.25 -3.31 -5.35
C LEU A 129 -6.43 -1.83 -5.67
N HIS A 130 -5.44 -1.01 -5.32
CA HIS A 130 -5.33 0.34 -5.86
C HIS A 130 -4.52 0.32 -7.15
N ALA A 131 -5.14 0.68 -8.26
CA ALA A 131 -4.48 0.77 -9.54
C ALA A 131 -3.98 2.19 -9.81
N VAL A 132 -2.68 2.34 -10.06
CA VAL A 132 -2.20 3.52 -10.79
C VAL A 132 -2.70 3.43 -12.22
N LYS A 133 -3.13 4.56 -12.79
CA LYS A 133 -3.81 4.60 -14.11
C LYS A 133 -3.04 3.87 -15.21
N ALA A 134 -1.71 3.96 -15.19
CA ALA A 134 -0.82 3.30 -16.16
C ALA A 134 -0.85 1.76 -16.07
N MET A 135 -1.16 1.19 -14.90
CA MET A 135 -1.17 -0.25 -14.68
C MET A 135 -2.57 -0.87 -14.82
N SER A 136 -3.62 -0.06 -14.86
CA SER A 136 -5.02 -0.54 -14.89
C SER A 136 -5.29 -1.51 -16.03
N THR A 137 -4.75 -1.26 -17.23
CA THR A 137 -4.94 -2.16 -18.39
C THR A 137 -4.24 -3.50 -18.19
N ILE A 138 -3.09 -3.52 -17.52
CA ILE A 138 -2.37 -4.76 -17.22
C ILE A 138 -3.18 -5.59 -16.22
N TYR A 139 -3.72 -4.96 -15.17
CA TYR A 139 -4.54 -5.68 -14.18
C TYR A 139 -5.81 -6.26 -14.81
N GLU A 140 -6.43 -5.53 -15.73
CA GLU A 140 -7.62 -6.00 -16.45
C GLU A 140 -7.30 -7.17 -17.38
N LYS A 141 -6.31 -7.02 -18.26
CA LYS A 141 -6.02 -8.02 -19.30
C LYS A 141 -5.23 -9.23 -18.80
N GLU A 142 -4.26 -9.02 -17.91
CA GLU A 142 -3.30 -10.06 -17.52
C GLU A 142 -3.66 -10.75 -16.20
N LEU A 143 -4.36 -10.06 -15.31
CA LEU A 143 -4.68 -10.55 -13.96
C LEU A 143 -6.19 -10.76 -13.73
N GLY A 144 -7.03 -10.42 -14.72
CA GLY A 144 -8.45 -10.75 -14.73
C GLY A 144 -9.32 -9.83 -13.86
N PHE A 145 -8.87 -8.62 -13.52
CA PHE A 145 -9.71 -7.65 -12.81
C PHE A 145 -10.77 -7.08 -13.76
N ASP A 146 -12.05 -7.29 -13.45
CA ASP A 146 -13.17 -6.96 -14.34
C ASP A 146 -14.05 -5.79 -13.83
N LYS A 147 -13.76 -5.29 -12.62
CA LYS A 147 -14.54 -4.23 -11.97
C LYS A 147 -13.68 -3.04 -11.59
N LYS A 148 -14.25 -1.84 -11.74
CA LYS A 148 -13.64 -0.57 -11.34
C LYS A 148 -14.55 0.10 -10.30
N ALA A 149 -13.95 0.56 -9.21
CA ALA A 149 -14.67 1.39 -8.25
C ALA A 149 -15.05 2.74 -8.89
N ASN A 150 -16.17 3.30 -8.45
CA ASN A 150 -16.65 4.63 -8.89
C ASN A 150 -16.02 5.79 -8.09
N TRP A 151 -15.04 5.49 -7.24
CA TRP A 151 -14.27 6.46 -6.48
C TRP A 151 -12.80 6.43 -6.92
N LEU A 152 -12.13 7.56 -6.75
CA LEU A 152 -10.72 7.74 -7.10
C LEU A 152 -9.92 8.02 -5.83
N VAL A 153 -8.65 7.65 -5.87
CA VAL A 153 -7.65 8.11 -4.90
C VAL A 153 -6.80 9.16 -5.60
N ASP A 154 -6.68 10.32 -4.98
CA ASP A 154 -5.83 11.39 -5.47
C ASP A 154 -4.66 11.62 -4.52
N THR A 155 -3.52 12.01 -5.07
CA THR A 155 -2.32 12.35 -4.29
C THR A 155 -2.00 13.81 -4.54
N VAL A 156 -2.21 14.63 -3.52
CA VAL A 156 -1.96 16.07 -3.58
C VAL A 156 -0.63 16.38 -2.93
N GLN A 157 0.29 16.95 -3.69
CA GLN A 157 1.49 17.57 -3.12
C GLN A 157 1.15 19.01 -2.73
N ILE A 158 1.39 19.34 -1.46
CA ILE A 158 1.13 20.67 -0.90
C ILE A 158 2.48 21.31 -0.55
N SER A 159 2.75 22.49 -1.11
CA SER A 159 3.87 23.36 -0.74
C SER A 159 3.36 24.76 -0.39
N ASP A 160 4.22 25.60 0.18
CA ASP A 160 3.97 27.04 0.36
C ASP A 160 2.66 27.36 1.11
N ILE A 161 2.37 26.57 2.15
CA ILE A 161 1.14 26.70 2.95
C ILE A 161 1.13 28.07 3.63
N ASN A 162 0.22 28.94 3.21
CA ASN A 162 -0.07 30.19 3.92
C ASN A 162 -1.08 29.92 5.05
N PHE A 163 -0.56 29.73 6.27
CA PHE A 163 -1.37 29.52 7.47
C PHE A 163 -2.26 30.71 7.84
N GLU A 164 -1.93 31.93 7.40
CA GLU A 164 -2.76 33.11 7.69
C GLU A 164 -4.13 33.01 7.03
N LYS A 165 -4.22 32.35 5.86
CA LYS A 165 -5.50 32.06 5.19
C LYS A 165 -6.37 31.04 5.93
N LEU A 166 -5.82 30.34 6.93
CA LEU A 166 -6.59 29.44 7.79
C LEU A 166 -7.24 30.17 8.97
N ASN A 167 -6.78 31.38 9.32
CA ASN A 167 -7.31 32.16 10.45
C ASN A 167 -8.77 32.62 10.23
N ASP A 168 -9.19 32.74 8.97
CA ASP A 168 -10.57 33.06 8.61
C ASP A 168 -11.55 31.89 8.85
N LEU A 169 -11.03 30.68 9.06
CA LEU A 169 -11.80 29.54 9.54
C LEU A 169 -12.02 29.67 11.06
N LYS A 170 -12.68 30.75 11.50
CA LYS A 170 -13.22 30.89 12.86
C LYS A 170 -14.25 29.78 13.10
N THR A 171 -13.77 28.61 13.48
CA THR A 171 -14.61 27.46 13.81
C THR A 171 -14.50 27.18 15.30
N SER A 172 -15.61 26.75 15.89
CA SER A 172 -15.72 26.27 17.27
C SER A 172 -14.98 24.93 17.50
N LYS A 173 -13.95 24.64 16.70
CA LYS A 173 -13.27 23.35 16.64
C LYS A 173 -11.85 23.49 17.17
N THR A 174 -11.42 22.50 17.94
CA THR A 174 -10.04 22.39 18.44
C THR A 174 -9.33 21.26 17.72
N VAL A 175 -8.11 21.51 17.24
CA VAL A 175 -7.22 20.46 16.75
C VAL A 175 -6.50 19.84 17.95
N LYS A 176 -6.51 18.51 18.03
CA LYS A 176 -5.86 17.75 19.10
C LYS A 176 -4.94 16.70 18.50
N GLY A 177 -3.86 16.37 19.20
CA GLY A 177 -3.08 15.19 18.89
C GLY A 177 -3.93 13.94 19.08
N VAL A 178 -3.68 12.89 18.29
CA VAL A 178 -4.44 11.63 18.39
C VAL A 178 -4.34 11.00 19.79
N ARG A 179 -3.26 11.28 20.53
CA ARG A 179 -3.03 10.81 21.89
C ARG A 179 -3.74 11.65 22.96
N ASP A 180 -4.26 12.82 22.60
CA ASP A 180 -5.04 13.69 23.50
C ASP A 180 -6.54 13.39 23.43
N VAL A 181 -6.91 12.33 22.70
CA VAL A 181 -8.28 11.85 22.53
C VAL A 181 -8.35 10.43 23.09
N GLU A 182 -9.37 10.15 23.90
CA GLU A 182 -9.63 8.79 24.39
C GLU A 182 -9.76 7.80 23.22
N PHE A 183 -9.07 6.67 23.33
CA PHE A 183 -8.99 5.68 22.26
C PHE A 183 -10.38 5.17 21.86
N GLU A 184 -11.25 4.91 22.82
CA GLU A 184 -12.62 4.43 22.58
C GLU A 184 -13.43 5.42 21.74
N LYS A 185 -13.25 6.74 21.94
CA LYS A 185 -13.90 7.77 21.11
C LYS A 185 -13.40 7.74 19.68
N LEU A 186 -12.10 7.48 19.47
CA LEU A 186 -11.53 7.31 18.12
C LEU A 186 -12.13 6.09 17.42
N VAL A 187 -12.28 4.97 18.13
CA VAL A 187 -12.88 3.73 17.58
C VAL A 187 -14.36 3.95 17.25
N GLN A 188 -15.13 4.59 18.13
CA GLN A 188 -16.54 4.90 17.88
C GLN A 188 -16.72 5.83 16.68
N TYR A 189 -15.90 6.87 16.60
CA TYR A 189 -15.89 7.77 15.45
C TYR A 189 -15.56 7.01 14.16
N ASP A 190 -14.52 6.18 14.17
CA ASP A 190 -14.13 5.37 13.03
C ASP A 190 -15.25 4.46 12.52
N VAL A 191 -15.93 3.76 13.43
CA VAL A 191 -17.10 2.92 13.11
C VAL A 191 -18.22 3.77 12.50
N SER A 192 -18.44 4.99 13.01
CA SER A 192 -19.49 5.87 12.49
C SER A 192 -19.26 6.29 11.04
N VAL A 193 -17.99 6.38 10.60
CA VAL A 193 -17.60 6.77 9.24
C VAL A 193 -17.46 5.54 8.35
N ASN A 194 -16.62 4.59 8.75
CA ASN A 194 -16.24 3.42 7.97
C ASN A 194 -17.30 2.30 7.98
N LYS A 195 -18.30 2.40 8.87
CA LYS A 195 -19.41 1.43 9.04
C LYS A 195 -18.98 0.00 9.38
N THR A 196 -17.71 -0.19 9.74
CA THR A 196 -17.10 -1.48 10.08
C THR A 196 -16.21 -1.31 11.30
N LYS A 197 -16.23 -2.27 12.22
CA LYS A 197 -15.38 -2.25 13.42
C LYS A 197 -13.96 -2.71 13.08
N ARG A 198 -13.09 -1.75 12.74
CA ARG A 198 -11.66 -1.99 12.44
C ARG A 198 -10.75 -1.50 13.56
N GLU A 199 -11.08 -1.86 14.81
CA GLU A 199 -10.37 -1.40 16.00
C GLU A 199 -8.86 -1.66 15.93
N SER A 200 -8.44 -2.81 15.39
CA SER A 200 -7.02 -3.16 15.25
C SER A 200 -6.25 -2.16 14.36
N TYR A 201 -6.88 -1.66 13.28
CA TYR A 201 -6.34 -0.58 12.47
C TYR A 201 -6.20 0.71 13.28
N VAL A 202 -7.26 1.12 14.00
CA VAL A 202 -7.26 2.36 14.80
C VAL A 202 -6.18 2.31 15.87
N ARG A 203 -6.00 1.15 16.51
CA ARG A 203 -4.99 0.91 17.53
C ARG A 203 -3.58 0.99 16.97
N HIS A 204 -3.24 0.08 16.06
CA HIS A 204 -1.85 -0.13 15.67
C HIS A 204 -1.35 0.86 14.63
N TRP A 205 -2.17 1.24 13.66
CA TRP A 205 -1.76 2.15 12.59
C TRP A 205 -1.82 3.62 13.03
N ALA A 206 -2.89 3.97 13.71
CA ALA A 206 -3.28 5.34 13.91
C ALA A 206 -2.87 5.90 15.28
N PHE A 207 -3.14 5.14 16.35
CA PHE A 207 -2.93 5.59 17.72
C PHE A 207 -1.50 5.32 18.20
N GLU A 208 -1.04 4.07 18.14
CA GLU A 208 0.25 3.64 18.72
C GLU A 208 1.46 4.12 17.92
N ARG A 209 1.40 4.02 16.58
CA ARG A 209 2.56 4.18 15.69
C ARG A 209 3.00 5.64 15.55
N ASN A 210 4.10 6.04 16.17
CA ASN A 210 4.59 7.42 16.19
C ASN A 210 5.19 7.92 14.86
N ASP A 211 5.68 7.04 14.01
CA ASP A 211 6.35 7.34 12.73
C ASP A 211 5.42 7.23 11.50
N SER A 212 4.10 7.11 11.72
CA SER A 212 3.15 7.19 10.62
C SER A 212 3.19 8.58 9.98
N VAL A 213 3.47 8.61 8.67
CA VAL A 213 3.49 9.83 7.83
C VAL A 213 2.10 10.40 7.59
N CYS A 214 1.03 9.68 7.95
CA CYS A 214 -0.34 10.18 7.82
C CYS A 214 -1.16 9.83 9.08
N LYS A 215 -1.56 10.87 9.83
CA LYS A 215 -2.45 10.76 10.99
C LYS A 215 -3.42 11.93 11.02
N VAL A 216 -4.49 11.85 10.26
CA VAL A 216 -5.59 12.79 10.41
C VAL A 216 -6.86 12.00 10.68
N PHE A 217 -7.32 12.06 11.93
CA PHE A 217 -8.68 11.67 12.30
C PHE A 217 -9.50 12.94 12.36
N LEU A 218 -10.47 13.06 11.45
CA LEU A 218 -11.36 14.21 11.39
C LEU A 218 -12.52 14.03 12.37
N VAL A 219 -12.23 13.90 13.66
CA VAL A 219 -13.28 13.79 14.68
C VAL A 219 -14.02 15.12 14.77
N ALA A 220 -15.12 15.25 14.03
CA ALA A 220 -16.11 16.27 14.30
C ALA A 220 -16.82 15.87 15.60
N LEU A 221 -16.27 16.29 16.74
CA LEU A 221 -17.05 16.42 17.96
C LEU A 221 -18.09 17.51 17.68
N LEU A 222 -19.22 17.10 17.10
CA LEU A 222 -20.46 17.77 17.40
C LEU A 222 -20.66 17.53 18.89
N LEU A 223 -20.17 18.47 19.72
CA LEU A 223 -20.81 18.73 20.99
C LEU A 223 -22.25 19.05 20.61
N THR A 224 -23.10 18.02 20.71
CA THR A 224 -24.52 18.10 20.41
C THR A 224 -25.11 19.06 21.41
N ASP A 225 -25.15 20.34 21.04
CA ASP A 225 -26.29 21.13 21.43
C ASP A 225 -27.42 20.80 20.45
N ASN A 226 -28.58 20.45 21.01
CA ASN A 226 -29.68 19.72 20.37
C ASN A 226 -30.31 20.46 19.17
N LYS A 227 -29.67 20.50 18.00
CA LYS A 227 -30.34 20.91 16.75
C LYS A 227 -29.99 20.01 15.57
N LYS A 228 -30.98 19.17 15.23
CA LYS A 228 -31.04 18.36 14.01
C LYS A 228 -30.83 19.25 12.77
N HIS A 229 -29.69 19.14 12.11
CA HIS A 229 -29.58 19.59 10.72
C HIS A 229 -29.23 18.42 9.81
N ARG A 230 -30.25 17.96 9.09
CA ARG A 230 -30.14 17.03 7.97
C ARG A 230 -29.58 17.81 6.78
N PHE A 231 -28.38 17.46 6.31
CA PHE A 231 -27.92 17.90 5.00
C PHE A 231 -28.48 16.94 3.95
N LYS A 232 -29.39 17.45 3.09
CA LYS A 232 -29.80 16.80 1.85
C LYS A 232 -28.87 17.29 0.74
N TYR A 233 -28.18 16.38 0.07
CA TYR A 233 -27.59 16.66 -1.23
C TYR A 233 -28.69 16.68 -2.29
N LYS A 234 -28.73 17.73 -3.11
CA LYS A 234 -29.53 17.82 -4.33
C LYS A 234 -28.62 17.40 -5.50
N ARG A 235 -29.18 16.62 -6.43
CA ARG A 235 -28.52 16.04 -7.60
C ARG A 235 -27.93 17.09 -8.51
#